data_AF-A0A7X6AR74-F1
#
_entry.id   AF-A0A7X6AR74-F1
#
_cell.length_a   1.000
_cell.length_b   1.000
_cell.length_c   1.000
_cell.angle_alpha   90.00
_cell.angle_beta   90.00
_cell.angle_gamma   90.00
#
_symmetry.space_group_name_H-M   'P 1'
#
loop_
_entity.id
_entity.type
_entity.pdbx_description
1 polymer ?
#
loop_
_entity_poly.entity_id
_entity_poly.type
_entity_poly.pdbx_seq_one_letter_code
_entity_poly.pdbx_strand_id
1 'polypeptide(L)'
;MLWLAIVFIVAVSVALVRGGRLSNLADIRLRAWWLLPLGFAMQWIAGLLPDRPWADGVGVGLVLASYLPLVALVGLNRDRPGMWLAGFGVLMNFTVIALNGGMPVLEEAAAIASG
;
A
#
# COMPACT_ATOMS: atom_id res chain seq x y z
N MET A 1 6.39 -7.57 -15.58
CA MET A 1 7.51 -6.60 -15.69
C MET A 1 7.26 -5.55 -16.78
N LEU A 2 6.93 -5.93 -18.02
CA LEU A 2 6.64 -4.98 -19.12
C LEU A 2 5.57 -3.93 -18.77
N TRP A 3 4.46 -4.35 -18.14
CA TRP A 3 3.38 -3.44 -17.75
C TRP A 3 3.86 -2.35 -16.78
N LEU A 4 4.62 -2.71 -15.74
CA LEU A 4 5.16 -1.73 -14.80
C LEU A 4 6.05 -0.71 -15.52
N ALA A 5 6.87 -1.15 -16.48
CA ALA A 5 7.69 -0.25 -17.29
C ALA A 5 6.83 0.71 -18.11
N ILE A 6 5.75 0.22 -18.74
CA ILE A 6 4.82 1.07 -19.51
C ILE A 6 4.17 2.12 -18.60
N VAL A 7 3.59 1.71 -17.46
CA VAL A 7 2.97 2.66 -16.51
C VAL A 7 3.97 3.69 -16.04
N PHE A 8 5.19 3.27 -15.70
CA PHE A 8 6.25 4.15 -15.25
C PHE A 8 6.64 5.17 -16.34
N ILE A 9 6.87 4.72 -17.57
CA ILE A 9 7.23 5.60 -18.70
C ILE A 9 6.11 6.60 -18.97
N VAL A 10 4.85 6.16 -18.98
CA VAL A 10 3.70 7.05 -19.19
C VAL A 10 3.59 8.08 -18.08
N ALA A 11 3.66 7.65 -16.81
CA ALA A 11 3.56 8.55 -15.66
C ALA A 11 4.67 9.61 -15.66
N VAL A 12 5.91 9.22 -15.94
CA VAL A 12 7.05 10.14 -16.04
C VAL A 12 6.89 11.09 -17.22
N SER A 13 6.48 10.58 -18.39
CA SER A 13 6.26 11.41 -19.59
C SER A 13 5.20 12.47 -19.34
N VAL A 14 4.06 12.09 -18.75
CA VAL A 14 2.98 13.03 -18.39
C VAL A 14 3.46 14.07 -17.38
N ALA A 15 4.24 13.66 -16.37
CA ALA A 15 4.80 14.57 -15.38
C ALA A 15 5.75 15.61 -16.02
N LEU A 16 6.62 15.17 -16.93
CA LEU A 16 7.58 16.04 -17.63
C LEU A 16 6.87 17.03 -18.58
N VAL A 17 5.89 16.56 -19.36
CA VAL A 17 5.09 17.43 -20.26
C VAL A 17 4.32 18.49 -19.47
N ARG A 18 3.91 18.18 -18.24
CA ARG A 18 3.21 19.11 -17.34
C ARG A 18 4.17 20.06 -16.58
N GLY A 19 5.46 20.05 -16.92
CA GLY A 19 6.49 20.89 -16.29
C GLY A 19 6.97 20.39 -14.92
N GLY A 20 6.68 19.14 -14.57
CA GLY A 20 7.14 18.51 -13.35
C GLY A 20 8.66 18.34 -13.33
N ARG A 21 9.27 18.49 -12.15
CA ARG A 21 10.70 18.27 -11.93
C ARG A 21 10.88 17.16 -10.92
N LEU A 22 11.75 16.19 -11.21
CA LEU A 22 12.10 15.10 -10.29
C LEU A 22 12.70 15.62 -8.98
N SER A 23 13.37 16.77 -9.01
CA SER A 23 13.88 17.46 -7.81
C SER A 23 12.78 17.76 -6.79
N ASN A 24 11.54 18.00 -7.23
CA ASN A 24 10.43 18.29 -6.33
C ASN A 24 10.04 17.08 -5.46
N LEU A 25 10.40 15.85 -5.87
CA LEU A 25 10.18 14.66 -5.06
C LEU A 25 11.10 14.64 -3.82
N ALA A 26 12.31 15.21 -3.93
CA ALA A 26 13.25 15.29 -2.81
C ALA A 26 12.77 16.26 -1.71
N ASP A 27 11.94 17.25 -2.07
CA ASP A 27 11.39 18.22 -1.13
C ASP A 27 10.10 17.77 -0.45
N ILE A 28 9.58 16.58 -0.76
CA ILE A 28 8.36 16.07 -0.14
C ILE A 28 8.64 15.68 1.31
N ARG A 29 8.31 16.59 2.24
CA ARG A 29 8.41 16.34 3.69
C ARG A 29 7.10 15.82 4.25
N LEU A 30 6.90 14.51 4.30
CA LEU A 30 5.71 13.92 4.95
C LEU A 30 5.84 14.01 6.49
N ARG A 31 4.79 14.53 7.13
CA ARG A 31 4.66 14.47 8.59
C ARG A 31 4.46 13.01 9.00
N ALA A 32 5.16 12.59 10.05
CA ALA A 32 5.10 11.23 10.58
C ALA A 32 5.37 10.11 9.54
N TRP A 33 6.33 10.34 8.62
CA TRP A 33 6.70 9.37 7.58
C TRP A 33 7.04 7.96 8.12
N TRP A 34 7.49 7.88 9.38
CA TRP A 34 7.78 6.63 10.11
C TRP A 34 6.54 5.72 10.29
N LEU A 35 5.32 6.22 10.10
CA LEU A 35 4.11 5.40 10.08
C LEU A 35 4.09 4.43 8.89
N LEU A 36 4.77 4.75 7.78
CA LEU A 36 4.90 3.86 6.63
C LEU A 36 5.69 2.58 6.97
N PRO A 37 6.95 2.66 7.47
CA PRO A 37 7.67 1.45 7.86
C PRO A 37 6.99 0.71 9.02
N LEU A 38 6.25 1.41 9.90
CA LEU A 38 5.44 0.73 10.92
C LEU A 38 4.34 -0.15 10.29
N GLY A 39 3.53 0.39 9.38
CA GLY A 39 2.52 -0.39 8.67
C GLY A 39 3.13 -1.55 7.88
N PHE A 40 4.28 -1.31 7.24
CA PHE A 40 5.02 -2.37 6.55
C PHE A 40 5.50 -3.47 7.50
N ALA A 41 6.04 -3.12 8.66
CA ALA A 41 6.47 -4.09 9.67
C ALA A 41 5.31 -4.97 10.14
N MET A 42 4.11 -4.41 10.30
CA MET A 42 2.91 -5.17 10.64
C MET A 42 2.56 -6.19 9.54
N GLN A 43 2.59 -5.80 8.27
CA GLN A 43 2.37 -6.73 7.16
C GLN A 43 3.45 -7.80 7.07
N TRP A 44 4.71 -7.42 7.32
CA TRP A 44 5.82 -8.36 7.35
C TRP A 44 5.63 -9.43 8.42
N ILE A 45 5.27 -9.01 9.64
CA ILE A 45 4.97 -9.94 10.74
C ILE A 45 3.77 -10.83 10.38
N ALA A 46 2.75 -10.29 9.69
CA ALA A 46 1.62 -11.09 9.23
C ALA A 46 2.07 -12.21 8.26
N GLY A 47 3.03 -11.94 7.39
CA GLY A 47 3.61 -12.95 6.47
C GLY A 47 4.55 -13.97 7.12
N LEU A 48 4.97 -13.75 8.37
CA LEU A 48 5.80 -14.70 9.13
C LEU A 48 4.97 -15.65 10.01
N LEU A 49 3.66 -15.46 10.08
CA LEU A 49 2.77 -16.34 10.82
C LEU A 49 2.76 -17.75 10.20
N PRO A 50 2.68 -18.80 11.02
CA PRO A 50 2.67 -20.18 10.53
C PRO A 50 1.32 -20.53 9.89
N ASP A 51 1.30 -21.46 8.93
CA ASP A 51 0.09 -21.99 8.30
C ASP A 51 -0.74 -22.82 9.30
N ARG A 52 -1.50 -22.14 10.15
CA ARG A 52 -2.40 -22.73 11.14
C ARG A 52 -3.73 -21.97 11.15
N PRO A 53 -4.86 -22.63 11.39
CA PRO A 53 -6.18 -21.98 11.31
C PRO A 53 -6.36 -20.76 12.22
N TRP A 54 -5.70 -20.74 13.39
CA TRP A 54 -5.76 -19.59 14.30
C TRP A 54 -4.92 -18.41 13.81
N ALA A 55 -3.87 -18.68 13.04
CA ALA A 55 -2.93 -17.69 12.54
C ALA A 55 -3.50 -16.92 11.34
N ASP A 56 -4.38 -17.54 10.55
CA ASP A 56 -5.06 -16.88 9.41
C ASP A 56 -5.87 -15.65 9.88
N GLY A 57 -6.70 -15.83 10.91
CA GLY A 57 -7.51 -14.73 11.47
C GLY A 57 -6.65 -13.62 12.07
N VAL A 58 -5.55 -13.99 12.75
CA VAL A 58 -4.59 -13.04 13.32
C VAL A 58 -3.84 -12.29 12.21
N GLY A 59 -3.45 -12.99 11.14
CA GLY A 59 -2.76 -12.41 9.99
C GLY A 59 -3.62 -11.39 9.27
N VAL A 60 -4.88 -11.72 8.99
CA VAL A 60 -5.85 -10.79 8.40
C VAL A 60 -6.09 -9.59 9.32
N GLY A 61 -6.25 -9.82 10.62
CA GLY A 61 -6.39 -8.75 11.60
C GLY A 61 -5.17 -7.82 11.63
N LEU A 62 -3.96 -8.37 11.52
CA LEU A 62 -2.72 -7.61 11.50
C LEU A 62 -2.55 -6.82 10.19
N VAL A 63 -2.95 -7.40 9.06
CA VAL A 63 -3.02 -6.71 7.77
C VAL A 63 -3.99 -5.55 7.85
N LEU A 64 -5.21 -5.74 8.35
CA LEU A 64 -6.18 -4.66 8.51
C LEU A 64 -5.69 -3.59 9.49
N ALA A 65 -5.05 -3.98 10.60
CA ALA A 65 -4.46 -3.05 11.55
C ALA A 65 -3.31 -2.24 10.94
N SER A 66 -2.58 -2.79 9.95
CA SER A 66 -1.52 -2.07 9.23
C SER A 66 -2.04 -0.85 8.46
N TYR A 67 -3.34 -0.79 8.15
CA TYR A 67 -3.96 0.37 7.50
C TYR A 67 -4.15 1.54 8.45
N LEU A 68 -4.17 1.33 9.77
CA LEU A 68 -4.34 2.42 10.75
C LEU A 68 -3.18 3.44 10.67
N PRO A 69 -1.89 3.02 10.67
CA PRO A 69 -0.78 3.93 10.38
C PRO A 69 -0.91 4.69 9.06
N LEU A 70 -1.40 4.04 7.98
CA LEU A 70 -1.58 4.68 6.69
C LEU A 70 -2.69 5.74 6.72
N VAL A 71 -3.85 5.42 7.30
CA VAL A 71 -4.96 6.36 7.46
C VAL A 71 -4.55 7.54 8.34
N ALA A 72 -3.79 7.29 9.41
CA ALA A 72 -3.23 8.35 10.25
C ALA A 72 -2.25 9.24 9.47
N LEU A 73 -1.34 8.65 8.68
CA LEU A 73 -0.40 9.39 7.84
C LEU A 73 -1.14 10.26 6.81
N VAL A 74 -2.16 9.72 6.15
CA VAL A 74 -3.02 10.45 5.22
C VAL A 74 -3.70 11.62 5.93
N GLY A 75 -4.31 11.38 7.10
CA GLY A 75 -4.98 12.41 7.89
C GLY A 75 -4.04 13.54 8.33
N LEU A 76 -2.83 13.20 8.80
CA LEU A 76 -1.80 14.16 9.21
C LEU A 76 -1.22 14.99 8.05
N ASN A 77 -1.40 14.53 6.81
CA ASN A 77 -0.87 15.16 5.61
C ASN A 77 -1.97 15.56 4.60
N ARG A 78 -3.24 15.67 5.02
CA ARG A 78 -4.39 15.96 4.14
C ARG A 78 -4.28 17.25 3.32
N ASP A 79 -3.50 18.22 3.80
CA ASP A 79 -3.27 19.50 3.10
C ASP A 79 -2.28 19.36 1.92
N ARG A 80 -1.66 18.18 1.75
CA ARG A 80 -0.69 17.92 0.68
C ARG A 80 -1.38 17.47 -0.60
N PRO A 81 -0.90 17.94 -1.77
CA PRO A 81 -1.48 17.57 -3.05
C PRO A 81 -1.40 16.05 -3.25
N GLY A 82 -2.52 15.44 -3.66
CA GLY A 82 -2.62 14.00 -3.90
C GLY A 82 -2.92 13.15 -2.67
N MET A 83 -2.86 13.69 -1.45
CA MET A 83 -3.06 12.89 -0.23
C MET A 83 -4.49 12.36 -0.10
N TRP A 84 -5.49 13.13 -0.53
CA TRP A 84 -6.89 12.67 -0.57
C TRP A 84 -7.10 11.52 -1.54
N LEU A 85 -6.44 11.54 -2.71
CA LEU A 85 -6.51 10.45 -3.68
C LEU A 85 -5.83 9.19 -3.14
N ALA A 86 -4.68 9.34 -2.48
CA ALA A 86 -4.01 8.25 -1.79
C ALA A 86 -4.90 7.66 -0.69
N GLY A 87 -5.51 8.51 0.14
CA GLY A 87 -6.47 8.11 1.17
C GLY A 87 -7.65 7.32 0.61
N PHE A 88 -8.22 7.76 -0.50
CA PHE A 88 -9.30 7.03 -1.16
C PHE A 88 -8.84 5.64 -1.63
N GLY A 89 -7.67 5.54 -2.26
CA GLY A 89 -7.11 4.25 -2.67
C GLY A 89 -6.86 3.31 -1.49
N VAL A 90 -6.34 3.84 -0.38
CA VAL A 90 -6.14 3.10 0.88
C VAL A 90 -7.47 2.58 1.42
N LEU A 91 -8.52 3.41 1.44
CA LEU A 91 -9.84 3.00 1.90
C LEU A 91 -10.46 1.94 0.99
N MET A 92 -10.36 2.09 -0.33
CA MET A 92 -10.87 1.08 -1.27
C MET A 92 -10.17 -0.27 -1.05
N ASN A 93 -8.85 -0.28 -0.88
CA ASN A 93 -8.12 -1.52 -0.65
C ASN A 93 -8.49 -2.15 0.70
N PHE A 94 -8.57 -1.35 1.76
CA PHE A 94 -9.03 -1.78 3.08
C PHE A 94 -10.40 -2.45 3.01
N THR A 95 -11.37 -1.83 2.32
CA THR A 95 -12.73 -2.38 2.16
C THR A 95 -12.70 -3.74 1.47
N VAL A 96 -11.92 -3.89 0.39
CA VAL A 96 -11.81 -5.17 -0.31
C VAL A 96 -11.25 -6.24 0.61
N ILE A 97 -10.15 -5.97 1.33
CA ILE A 97 -9.55 -6.95 2.24
C ILE A 97 -10.50 -7.30 3.39
N ALA A 98 -11.15 -6.31 3.99
CA ALA A 98 -12.04 -6.50 5.12
C ALA A 98 -13.26 -7.36 4.76
N LEU A 99 -13.84 -7.16 3.58
CA LEU A 99 -15.01 -7.91 3.12
C LEU A 99 -14.67 -9.33 2.67
N ASN A 100 -13.49 -9.56 2.10
CA ASN A 100 -13.06 -10.88 1.64
C ASN A 100 -12.35 -11.70 2.72
N GLY A 101 -12.01 -11.10 3.86
CA GLY A 101 -11.18 -11.74 4.88
C GLY A 101 -9.75 -11.99 4.42
N GLY A 102 -9.24 -11.18 3.48
CA GLY A 102 -7.94 -11.38 2.85
C GLY A 102 -7.88 -10.72 1.46
N MET A 103 -6.71 -10.78 0.82
CA MET A 103 -6.58 -10.36 -0.58
C MET A 103 -7.12 -11.46 -1.50
N PRO A 104 -8.08 -11.18 -2.40
CA PRO A 104 -8.52 -12.14 -3.39
C PRO A 104 -7.39 -12.34 -4.41
N VAL A 105 -6.68 -13.46 -4.31
CA VAL A 105 -5.65 -13.88 -5.24
C VAL A 105 -6.14 -15.06 -6.06
N LEU A 106 -5.78 -15.09 -7.34
CA LEU A 106 -6.00 -16.26 -8.18
C LEU A 106 -5.23 -17.44 -7.58
N GLU A 107 -5.89 -18.58 -7.42
CA GLU A 107 -5.28 -19.78 -6.84
C GLU A 107 -4.01 -20.20 -7.59
N GLU A 108 -4.02 -20.14 -8.92
CA GLU A 108 -2.83 -20.37 -9.76
C GLU A 108 -1.68 -19.40 -9.46
N ALA A 109 -1.99 -18.13 -9.19
CA ALA A 109 -0.96 -17.15 -8.85
C ALA A 109 -0.38 -17.39 -7.45
N ALA A 110 -1.21 -17.85 -6.50
CA ALA A 110 -0.76 -18.23 -5.16
C ALA A 110 0.16 -19.46 -5.22
N ALA A 111 -0.19 -20.48 -6.02
CA ALA A 111 0.61 -21.69 -6.19
C ALA A 111 1.99 -21.41 -6.82
N ILE A 112 2.08 -20.49 -7.78
CA ILE A 112 3.36 -20.08 -8.38
C ILE A 112 4.22 -19.28 -7.38
N ALA A 113 3.59 -18.50 -6.50
CA ALA A 113 4.27 -17.66 -5.52
C ALA A 113 4.76 -18.43 -4.28
N SER A 114 4.11 -19.54 -3.93
CA SER A 114 4.49 -20.37 -2.77
C SER A 114 5.71 -21.26 -3.00
N GLY A 115 6.16 -21.40 -4.26
CA GLY A 115 7.30 -22.26 -4.64
C GLY A 115 6.88 -23.69 -4.95
#